data_AF-A0A5E6Q0W5-F1
#
_entry.id   AF-A0A5E6Q0W5-F1
#
_cell.length_a   1.000
_cell.length_b   1.000
_cell.length_c   1.000
_cell.angle_alpha   90.00
_cell.angle_beta   90.00
_cell.angle_gamma   90.00
#
_symmetry.space_group_name_H-M   'P 1'
#
loop_
_entity.id
_entity.type
_entity.pdbx_description
1 polymer ?
#
loop_
_entity_poly.entity_id
_entity_poly.type
_entity_poly.pdbx_seq_one_letter_code
_entity_poly.pdbx_strand_id
1 'polypeptide(L)'
;MIVLQAANGHLLIEFGELSDADWKALESKLVNVWGFRRVGEVVVGLDETICPDFERADLTLAAGWDIWSGYHLLSECAAGDEFLQRMCDELQF
;
A
#
# COMPACT_ATOMS: atom_id res chain seq x y z
N MET A 1 -10.98 3.06 -4.79
CA MET A 1 -9.94 2.03 -4.88
C MET A 1 -9.93 1.41 -6.28
N ILE A 2 -8.78 1.36 -6.93
CA ILE A 2 -8.56 0.73 -8.25
C ILE A 2 -7.34 -0.20 -8.15
N VAL A 3 -7.39 -1.34 -8.82
CA VAL A 3 -6.27 -2.29 -8.92
C VAL A 3 -5.73 -2.25 -10.35
N LEU A 4 -4.42 -2.05 -10.48
CA LEU A 4 -3.71 -1.88 -11.74
C LEU A 4 -2.45 -2.75 -11.76
N GLN A 5 -1.90 -2.97 -12.95
CA GLN A 5 -0.56 -3.53 -13.11
C GLN A 5 0.44 -2.39 -13.34
N ALA A 6 1.42 -2.25 -12.45
CA ALA A 6 2.46 -1.25 -12.54
C ALA A 6 3.54 -1.63 -13.55
N ALA A 7 4.42 -0.69 -13.88
CA ALA A 7 5.51 -0.89 -14.83
C ALA A 7 6.53 -1.96 -14.38
N ASN A 8 6.63 -2.23 -13.07
CA ASN A 8 7.44 -3.33 -12.53
C ASN A 8 6.80 -4.71 -12.75
N GLY A 9 5.60 -4.78 -13.33
CA GLY A 9 4.87 -6.01 -13.62
C GLY A 9 4.01 -6.52 -12.46
N HIS A 10 4.02 -5.84 -11.31
CA HIS A 10 3.30 -6.20 -10.09
C HIS A 10 2.06 -5.33 -9.86
N LEU A 11 1.22 -5.75 -8.91
CA LEU A 11 -0.03 -5.08 -8.59
C LEU A 11 0.21 -3.76 -7.84
N LEU A 12 -0.52 -2.74 -8.28
CA LEU A 12 -0.66 -1.44 -7.64
C LEU A 12 -2.12 -1.27 -7.22
N ILE A 13 -2.34 -0.85 -5.97
CA ILE A 13 -3.63 -0.37 -5.51
C ILE A 13 -3.55 1.13 -5.32
N GLU A 14 -4.44 1.85 -5.98
CA GLU A 14 -4.67 3.28 -5.76
C GLU A 14 -5.94 3.45 -4.94
N PHE A 15 -5.84 4.10 -3.78
CA PHE A 15 -6.97 4.26 -2.88
C PHE A 15 -7.82 5.50 -3.21
N GLY A 16 -7.31 6.45 -4.01
CA GLY A 16 -8.01 7.66 -4.40
C GLY A 16 -8.22 8.58 -3.20
N GLU A 17 -9.43 9.09 -3.02
CA GLU A 17 -9.80 10.03 -1.95
C GLU A 17 -9.95 9.36 -0.56
N LEU A 18 -9.24 8.25 -0.30
CA LEU A 18 -9.25 7.60 1.01
C LEU A 18 -8.74 8.59 2.07
N SER A 19 -9.52 8.76 3.14
CA SER A 19 -9.17 9.72 4.19
C SER A 19 -7.93 9.28 4.98
N ASP A 20 -7.20 10.24 5.57
CA ASP A 20 -6.09 9.93 6.48
C ASP A 20 -6.49 9.02 7.65
N ALA A 21 -7.75 9.09 8.09
CA ALA A 21 -8.26 8.26 9.17
C ALA A 21 -8.41 6.80 8.72
N ASP A 22 -8.97 6.59 7.52
CA ASP A 22 -9.13 5.26 6.95
C ASP A 22 -7.79 4.67 6.53
N TRP A 23 -6.87 5.50 6.02
CA TRP A 23 -5.48 5.10 5.77
C TRP A 23 -4.79 4.63 7.05
N LYS A 24 -4.90 5.38 8.16
CA LYS A 24 -4.35 4.97 9.46
C LYS A 24 -4.98 3.68 9.99
N ALA A 25 -6.28 3.47 9.74
CA ALA A 25 -6.95 2.22 10.11
C ALA A 25 -6.42 1.04 9.28
N LEU A 26 -6.20 1.24 7.98
CA LEU A 26 -5.60 0.25 7.09
C LEU A 26 -4.16 -0.06 7.49
N GLU A 27 -3.34 0.96 7.76
CA GLU A 27 -1.97 0.80 8.26
C GLU A 27 -1.96 0.00 9.57
N SER A 28 -2.87 0.33 10.50
CA SER A 28 -3.02 -0.41 11.74
C SER A 28 -3.42 -1.88 11.51
N LYS A 29 -4.25 -2.17 10.51
CA LYS A 29 -4.63 -3.54 10.14
C LYS A 29 -3.46 -4.30 9.52
N LEU A 30 -2.71 -3.68 8.60
CA LEU A 30 -1.49 -4.22 8.00
C LEU A 30 -0.49 -4.62 9.09
N VAL A 31 -0.21 -3.73 10.03
CA VAL A 31 0.76 -4.02 11.08
C VAL A 31 0.24 -5.05 12.09
N ASN A 32 -0.93 -4.79 12.69
CA ASN A 32 -1.37 -5.53 13.87
C ASN A 32 -2.11 -6.84 13.56
N VAL A 33 -2.75 -6.94 12.39
CA VAL A 33 -3.55 -8.12 12.00
C VAL A 33 -2.79 -8.94 10.97
N TRP A 34 -2.24 -8.29 9.94
CA TRP A 34 -1.53 -8.98 8.88
C TRP A 34 -0.02 -9.09 9.12
N GLY A 35 0.50 -8.57 10.22
CA GLY A 35 1.85 -8.86 10.72
C GLY A 35 2.98 -8.13 9.99
N PHE A 36 2.67 -7.04 9.29
CA PHE A 36 3.69 -6.20 8.65
C PHE A 36 4.46 -5.35 9.67
N ARG A 37 5.69 -4.99 9.32
CA ARG A 37 6.42 -3.90 9.97
C ARG A 37 6.60 -2.74 8.99
N ARG A 38 6.74 -1.52 9.51
CA ARG A 38 7.06 -0.32 8.73
C ARG A 38 8.58 -0.20 8.59
N VAL A 39 9.10 -0.01 7.37
CA VAL A 39 10.55 0.07 7.10
C VAL A 39 10.86 1.25 6.19
N GLY A 40 11.91 2.01 6.51
CA GLY A 40 12.28 3.22 5.77
C GLY A 40 11.81 4.51 6.45
N GLU A 41 12.02 5.63 5.76
CA GLU A 41 11.71 6.97 6.25
C GLU A 41 10.60 7.61 5.41
N VAL A 42 9.88 8.56 6.01
CA VAL A 42 8.93 9.39 5.27
C VAL A 42 9.72 10.48 4.53
N VAL A 43 9.54 10.55 3.21
CA VAL A 43 10.10 11.64 2.38
C VAL A 43 8.95 12.39 1.73
N VAL A 44 8.80 13.67 2.09
CA VAL A 44 7.72 14.53 1.60
C VAL A 44 8.24 15.40 0.46
N GLY A 45 7.66 15.24 -0.72
CA GLY A 45 7.84 16.07 -1.90
C GLY A 45 6.78 17.17 -2.00
N LEU A 46 6.70 17.82 -3.17
CA LEU A 46 5.71 18.87 -3.43
C LEU A 46 4.32 18.31 -3.73
N ASP A 47 4.27 17.19 -4.44
CA ASP A 47 3.08 16.53 -4.99
C ASP A 47 2.99 15.05 -4.59
N GLU A 48 4.02 14.51 -3.96
CA GLU A 48 4.08 13.12 -3.53
C GLU A 48 4.72 12.98 -2.13
N THR A 49 4.46 11.85 -1.49
CA THR A 49 5.10 11.42 -0.25
C THR A 49 5.46 9.96 -0.38
N ILE A 50 6.74 9.66 -0.23
CA ILE A 50 7.20 8.29 -0.02
C ILE A 50 6.95 7.97 1.45
N CYS A 51 6.12 6.97 1.69
CA CYS A 51 5.87 6.46 3.03
C CYS A 51 6.82 5.28 3.30
N PRO A 52 7.08 4.92 4.56
CA PRO A 52 7.75 3.67 4.88
C PRO A 52 7.06 2.50 4.18
N ASP A 53 7.81 1.48 3.82
CA ASP A 53 7.28 0.25 3.21
C ASP A 53 6.62 -0.62 4.28
N PHE A 54 5.74 -1.51 3.85
CA PHE A 54 5.26 -2.61 4.66
C PHE A 54 6.04 -3.88 4.32
N GLU A 55 6.79 -4.40 5.30
CA GLU A 55 7.58 -5.63 5.12
C GLU A 55 7.11 -6.78 6.01
N ARG A 56 7.19 -7.99 5.45
CA ARG A 56 7.15 -9.28 6.17
C ARG A 56 8.29 -10.16 5.67
N ALA A 57 8.44 -11.34 6.27
CA ALA A 57 9.52 -12.27 5.91
C ALA A 57 9.49 -12.72 4.45
N ASP A 58 8.31 -12.70 3.82
CA ASP A 58 8.02 -13.26 2.50
C ASP A 58 7.69 -12.22 1.43
N LEU A 59 7.39 -10.97 1.80
CA LEU A 59 7.01 -9.93 0.84
C LEU A 59 7.23 -8.50 1.35
N THR A 60 7.32 -7.58 0.40
CA THR A 60 7.38 -6.12 0.62
C THR A 60 6.31 -5.42 -0.20
N LEU A 61 5.68 -4.42 0.39
CA LEU A 61 4.77 -3.49 -0.28
C LEU A 61 5.32 -2.07 -0.11
N ALA A 62 5.66 -1.42 -1.21
CA ALA A 62 5.97 -0.01 -1.22
C ALA A 62 4.70 0.80 -0.98
N ALA A 63 4.81 1.88 -0.19
CA ALA A 63 3.67 2.72 0.15
C ALA A 63 3.97 4.19 -0.15
N GLY A 64 2.95 4.91 -0.60
CA GLY A 64 3.09 6.33 -0.85
C GLY A 64 1.76 7.04 -0.91
N TRP A 65 1.84 8.33 -1.14
CA TRP A 65 0.71 9.20 -1.41
C TRP A 65 1.08 10.19 -2.50
N ASP A 66 0.19 10.49 -3.42
CA ASP A 66 0.36 11.56 -4.39
C ASP A 66 -0.97 12.28 -4.68
N ILE A 67 -0.88 13.47 -5.27
CA ILE A 67 -2.06 14.33 -5.53
C ILE A 67 -3.06 13.75 -6.54
N TRP A 68 -2.70 12.72 -7.32
CA TRP A 68 -3.57 12.15 -8.35
C TRP A 68 -4.26 10.88 -7.88
N SER A 69 -3.50 9.97 -7.26
CA SER A 69 -3.94 8.65 -6.86
C SER A 69 -4.26 8.53 -5.37
N GLY A 70 -3.93 9.56 -4.59
CA GLY A 70 -4.03 9.53 -3.14
C GLY A 70 -3.05 8.51 -2.56
N TYR A 71 -3.45 7.84 -1.48
CA TYR A 71 -2.63 6.75 -0.93
C TYR A 71 -2.55 5.59 -1.92
N HIS A 72 -1.40 4.93 -1.97
CA HIS A 72 -1.20 3.76 -2.81
C HIS A 72 -0.32 2.69 -2.15
N LEU A 73 -0.51 1.44 -2.60
CA LEU A 73 0.34 0.30 -2.26
C LEU A 73 0.79 -0.40 -3.53
N LEU A 74 2.10 -0.55 -3.69
CA LEU A 74 2.72 -1.25 -4.80
C LEU A 74 3.38 -2.54 -4.29
N SER A 75 3.08 -3.66 -4.93
CA SER A 75 3.82 -4.89 -4.67
C SER A 75 5.17 -4.91 -5.39
N GLU A 76 6.17 -5.48 -4.72
CA GLU A 76 7.51 -5.72 -5.28
C GLU A 76 7.76 -7.21 -5.61
N CYS A 77 6.77 -8.09 -5.43
CA CYS A 77 6.91 -9.52 -5.71
C CYS A 77 5.57 -10.25 -5.89
N ALA A 78 5.60 -11.45 -6.49
CA ALA A 78 4.39 -12.25 -6.72
C ALA A 78 3.60 -12.60 -5.44
N ALA A 79 4.29 -12.80 -4.30
CA ALA A 79 3.62 -13.05 -3.03
C ALA A 79 2.85 -11.81 -2.53
N GLY A 80 3.37 -10.61 -2.81
CA GLY A 80 2.67 -9.36 -2.53
C GLY A 80 1.47 -9.16 -3.47
N ASP A 81 1.57 -9.55 -4.75
CA ASP A 81 0.41 -9.54 -5.66
C ASP A 81 -0.74 -10.39 -5.12
N GLU A 82 -0.45 -11.62 -4.72
CA GLU A 82 -1.45 -12.51 -4.12
C GLU A 82 -2.04 -11.91 -2.84
N PHE A 83 -1.21 -11.28 -2.01
CA PHE A 83 -1.67 -10.62 -0.79
C PHE A 83 -2.60 -9.44 -1.10
N LEU A 84 -2.20 -8.54 -2.01
CA LEU A 84 -2.99 -7.37 -2.41
C LEU A 84 -4.34 -7.77 -2.98
N GLN A 85 -4.38 -8.83 -3.81
CA GLN A 85 -5.63 -9.37 -4.34
C GLN A 85 -6.57 -9.84 -3.22
N ARG A 86 -6.07 -10.64 -2.27
CA ARG A 86 -6.87 -11.12 -1.12
C ARG A 86 -7.32 -9.97 -0.21
N MET A 87 -6.46 -8.98 -0.02
CA MET A 87 -6.76 -7.79 0.77
C MET A 87 -7.94 -7.02 0.15
N CYS A 88 -7.95 -6.83 -1.18
CA CYS A 88 -9.08 -6.20 -1.88
C CYS A 88 -10.38 -7.00 -1.70
N ASP A 89 -10.31 -8.32 -1.80
CA ASP A 89 -11.47 -9.20 -1.63
C ASP A 89 -12.05 -9.12 -0.20
N GLU A 90 -11.19 -8.96 0.82
CA GLU A 90 -11.59 -8.86 2.23
C GLU A 90 -12.12 -7.45 2.59
N LEU A 91 -11.53 -6.40 2.04
CA LEU A 91 -11.80 -5.03 2.49
C LEU A 91 -13.12 -4.44 1.98
N GLN A 92 -13.75 -5.01 0.94
CA GLN A 92 -15.02 -4.57 0.33
C GLN A 92 -15.47 -3.16 0.74
N PHE A 93 -14.70 -2.15 0.32
CA PHE A 93 -15.06 -0.73 0.50
C PHE A 93 -16.22 -0.34 -0.42
#